data_AF-A0A9E3YUW7-F1
#
_entry.id   AF-A0A9E3YUW7-F1
#
_cell.length_a   1.000
_cell.length_b   1.000
_cell.length_c   1.000
_cell.angle_alpha   90.00
_cell.angle_beta   90.00
_cell.angle_gamma   90.00
#
_symmetry.space_group_name_H-M   'P 1'
#
loop_
_entity.id
_entity.type
_entity.pdbx_description
1 polymer ?
#
loop_
_entity_poly.entity_id
_entity_poly.type
_entity_poly.pdbx_seq_one_letter_code
_entity_poly.pdbx_strand_id
1 'polypeptide(L)'
;MSNVKFEHLFTPLQVGPMRVPNRICETTNTINSSMTPGRLDEHFIAHHGAKARGGTGWIGSETWLLDSPFPPETPDEIGLSMGFASHFGAYQDPAFAEDMTKFCAEIHAAGSVAIVQLTHLNSVWAPSPVPVLG
;
A
#
# COMPACT_ATOMS: atom_id res chain seq x y z
N MET A 1 -34.01 19.21 -7.03
CA MET A 1 -32.59 18.80 -7.06
C MET A 1 -31.85 19.69 -6.09
N SER A 2 -31.26 19.14 -5.03
CA SER A 2 -30.46 19.94 -4.10
C SER A 2 -29.23 20.48 -4.84
N ASN A 3 -28.96 21.78 -4.71
CA ASN A 3 -27.85 22.46 -5.35
C ASN A 3 -26.55 22.23 -4.53
N VAL A 4 -26.25 20.96 -4.25
CA VAL A 4 -25.12 20.60 -3.40
C VAL A 4 -23.84 20.84 -4.18
N LYS A 5 -23.07 21.81 -3.71
CA LYS A 5 -21.75 22.10 -4.25
C LYS A 5 -20.69 21.39 -3.42
N PHE A 6 -19.88 20.57 -4.06
CA PHE A 6 -18.79 19.82 -3.43
C PHE A 6 -17.46 20.57 -3.48
N GLU A 7 -17.47 21.90 -3.42
CA GLU A 7 -16.29 22.75 -3.61
C GLU A 7 -15.13 22.34 -2.67
N HIS A 8 -15.44 21.95 -1.44
CA HIS A 8 -14.44 21.51 -0.47
C HIS A 8 -13.69 20.23 -0.89
N LEU A 9 -14.31 19.32 -1.65
CA LEU A 9 -13.64 18.09 -2.12
C LEU A 9 -12.43 18.41 -2.99
N PHE A 10 -12.46 19.52 -3.72
CA PHE A 10 -11.41 19.91 -4.67
C PHE A 10 -10.41 20.93 -4.09
N THR A 11 -10.54 21.26 -2.80
CA THR A 11 -9.57 22.12 -2.12
C THR A 11 -8.34 21.32 -1.67
N PRO A 12 -7.12 21.86 -1.81
CA PRO A 12 -5.93 21.21 -1.28
C PRO A 12 -5.98 21.00 0.24
N LEU A 13 -5.25 19.98 0.70
CA LEU A 13 -5.09 19.65 2.12
C LEU A 13 -3.59 19.51 2.45
N GLN A 14 -3.17 20.09 3.58
CA GLN A 14 -1.83 19.89 4.12
C GLN A 14 -1.86 18.70 5.09
N VAL A 15 -0.98 17.71 4.88
CA VAL A 15 -0.82 16.53 5.74
C VAL A 15 0.66 16.39 6.11
N GLY A 16 1.03 16.84 7.30
CA GLY A 16 2.45 16.90 7.70
C GLY A 16 3.26 17.72 6.68
N PRO A 17 4.37 17.19 6.12
CA PRO A 17 5.16 17.88 5.08
C PRO A 17 4.54 17.81 3.68
N MET A 18 3.50 17.00 3.47
CA MET A 18 2.93 16.70 2.16
C MET A 18 1.71 17.59 1.85
N ARG A 19 1.69 18.15 0.64
CA ARG A 19 0.54 18.91 0.13
C ARG A 19 -0.26 18.05 -0.85
N VAL A 20 -1.47 17.66 -0.47
CA VAL A 20 -2.40 16.86 -1.27
C VAL A 20 -3.24 17.81 -2.14
N PRO A 21 -3.41 17.55 -3.45
CA PRO A 21 -4.05 18.50 -4.37
C PRO A 21 -5.56 18.65 -4.15
N ASN A 22 -6.21 17.65 -3.56
CA ASN A 22 -7.64 17.64 -3.25
C ASN A 22 -7.94 16.65 -2.10
N ARG A 23 -9.22 16.51 -1.73
CA ARG A 23 -9.68 15.65 -0.62
C ARG A 23 -10.26 14.33 -1.11
N ILE A 24 -9.97 13.94 -2.35
CA ILE A 24 -10.39 12.66 -2.93
C ILE A 24 -9.26 11.67 -2.73
N CYS A 25 -9.58 10.56 -2.07
CA CYS A 25 -8.62 9.59 -1.59
C CYS A 25 -8.98 8.19 -2.09
N GLU A 26 -8.03 7.55 -2.75
CA GLU A 26 -7.97 6.10 -2.78
C GLU A 26 -7.33 5.63 -1.47
N THR A 27 -8.12 4.93 -0.66
CA THR A 27 -7.58 4.19 0.49
C THR A 27 -6.70 3.05 0.00
N THR A 28 -5.83 2.51 0.86
CA THR A 28 -5.03 1.31 0.55
C THR A 28 -5.91 0.23 -0.08
N ASN A 29 -5.49 -0.23 -1.26
CA ASN A 29 -6.26 -1.14 -2.09
C ASN A 29 -5.34 -2.21 -2.67
N THR A 30 -5.51 -3.44 -2.20
CA THR A 30 -4.81 -4.64 -2.67
C THR A 30 -5.52 -5.17 -3.91
N ILE A 31 -4.81 -5.24 -5.05
CA ILE A 31 -5.35 -5.80 -6.30
C ILE A 31 -4.72 -7.14 -6.68
N ASN A 32 -3.94 -7.74 -5.76
CA ASN A 32 -3.22 -9.00 -5.96
C ASN A 32 -2.24 -8.97 -7.14
N SER A 33 -1.72 -7.79 -7.51
CA SER A 33 -0.75 -7.64 -8.60
C SER A 33 0.70 -7.44 -8.10
N SER A 34 0.93 -7.58 -6.79
CA SER A 34 2.25 -7.66 -6.15
C SER A 34 2.50 -9.02 -5.48
N MET A 35 2.02 -10.11 -6.10
CA MET A 35 2.23 -11.46 -5.60
C MET A 35 3.74 -11.79 -5.49
N THR A 36 4.08 -12.72 -4.59
CA THR A 36 5.46 -13.15 -4.30
C THR A 36 6.29 -13.33 -5.58
N PRO A 37 7.45 -12.67 -5.72
CA PRO A 37 8.28 -12.12 -4.63
C PRO A 37 7.97 -10.67 -4.18
N GLY A 38 6.81 -10.10 -4.52
CA GLY A 38 6.46 -8.74 -4.06
C GLY A 38 6.86 -7.64 -5.04
N ARG A 39 6.96 -7.99 -6.34
CA ARG A 39 7.27 -7.01 -7.39
C ARG A 39 6.01 -6.30 -7.85
N LEU A 40 6.13 -5.00 -8.09
CA LEU A 40 5.05 -4.25 -8.73
C LEU A 40 5.11 -4.56 -10.21
N ASP A 41 4.04 -5.17 -10.74
CA ASP A 41 3.90 -5.34 -12.18
C ASP A 41 3.34 -4.09 -12.87
N GLU A 42 3.30 -4.11 -14.19
CA GLU A 42 2.75 -3.01 -14.99
C GLU A 42 1.25 -2.79 -14.72
N HIS A 43 0.52 -3.84 -14.32
CA HIS A 43 -0.89 -3.76 -14.00
C HIS A 43 -1.14 -2.97 -12.71
N PHE A 44 -0.28 -3.12 -11.71
CA PHE A 44 -0.29 -2.33 -10.48
C PHE A 44 -0.18 -0.84 -10.79
N ILE A 45 0.85 -0.46 -11.54
CA ILE A 45 1.11 0.93 -11.91
C ILE A 45 -0.04 1.48 -12.76
N ALA A 46 -0.53 0.72 -13.74
CA ALA A 46 -1.63 1.13 -14.59
C ALA A 46 -2.94 1.36 -13.80
N HIS A 47 -3.25 0.49 -12.85
CA HIS A 47 -4.47 0.58 -12.03
C HIS A 47 -4.52 1.86 -11.20
N HIS A 48 -3.48 2.11 -10.42
CA HIS A 48 -3.39 3.29 -9.56
C HIS A 48 -3.14 4.57 -10.37
N GLY A 49 -2.31 4.50 -11.42
CA GLY A 49 -2.08 5.62 -12.33
C GLY A 49 -3.35 6.09 -13.02
N ALA A 50 -4.27 5.18 -13.37
CA ALA A 50 -5.58 5.55 -13.92
C ALA A 50 -6.41 6.39 -12.93
N LYS A 51 -6.40 6.06 -11.64
CA LYS A 51 -7.10 6.82 -10.60
C LYS A 51 -6.49 8.19 -10.36
N ALA A 52 -5.15 8.28 -10.39
CA ALA A 52 -4.41 9.54 -10.30
C ALA A 52 -4.75 10.46 -11.49
N ARG A 53 -4.70 9.93 -12.73
CA ARG A 53 -5.13 10.68 -13.93
C ARG A 53 -6.61 11.08 -13.91
N GLY A 54 -7.44 10.30 -13.22
CA GLY A 54 -8.84 10.63 -12.95
C GLY A 54 -9.04 11.78 -11.95
N GLY A 55 -7.96 12.29 -11.33
CA GLY A 55 -7.98 13.42 -10.42
C GLY A 55 -8.00 13.05 -8.93
N THR A 56 -7.78 11.78 -8.58
CA THR A 56 -7.66 11.37 -7.17
C THR A 56 -6.35 11.87 -6.59
N GLY A 57 -6.40 12.80 -5.63
CA GLY A 57 -5.20 13.46 -5.12
C GLY A 57 -4.31 12.59 -4.24
N TRP A 58 -4.88 11.61 -3.56
CA TRP A 58 -4.20 10.68 -2.66
C TRP A 58 -4.36 9.26 -3.18
N ILE A 59 -3.25 8.61 -3.52
CA ILE A 59 -3.21 7.24 -4.02
C ILE A 59 -2.63 6.34 -2.95
N GLY A 60 -3.50 5.62 -2.24
CA GLY A 60 -3.12 4.51 -1.39
C GLY A 60 -2.75 3.31 -2.27
N SER A 61 -1.50 2.89 -2.21
CA SER A 61 -0.98 1.70 -2.89
C SER A 61 -1.59 0.41 -2.29
N GLU A 62 -0.82 -0.68 -2.34
CA GLU A 62 -1.06 -1.90 -1.59
C GLU A 62 -0.51 -1.84 -0.17
N THR A 63 -0.89 -2.84 0.63
CA THR A 63 -0.27 -3.16 1.91
C THR A 63 1.07 -3.84 1.69
N TRP A 64 2.14 -3.26 2.24
CA TRP A 64 3.49 -3.80 2.19
C TRP A 64 3.87 -4.38 3.53
N LEU A 65 4.23 -5.66 3.50
CA LEU A 65 4.59 -6.41 4.68
C LEU A 65 5.98 -6.02 5.15
N LEU A 66 6.05 -5.59 6.41
CA LEU A 66 7.32 -5.38 7.09
C LEU A 66 7.85 -6.72 7.61
N ASP A 67 9.16 -6.76 7.80
CA ASP A 67 9.85 -7.88 8.42
C ASP A 67 9.37 -8.03 9.88
N SER A 68 8.98 -9.25 10.24
CA SER A 68 8.68 -9.62 11.61
C SER A 68 9.84 -10.46 12.13
N PRO A 69 10.58 -10.04 13.16
CA PRO A 69 11.65 -10.85 13.72
C PRO A 69 11.06 -12.04 14.49
N PHE A 70 11.09 -13.24 13.91
CA PHE A 70 10.68 -14.47 14.59
C PHE A 70 11.81 -15.52 14.59
N PRO A 71 11.79 -16.50 15.52
CA PRO A 71 12.88 -17.47 15.64
C PRO A 71 13.10 -18.26 14.32
N PRO A 72 14.35 -18.52 13.92
CA PRO A 72 14.67 -19.22 12.66
C PRO A 72 14.00 -20.58 12.47
N GLU A 73 13.66 -21.25 13.58
CA GLU A 73 12.96 -22.53 13.60
C GLU A 73 11.45 -22.43 13.36
N THR A 74 10.87 -21.23 13.45
CA THR A 74 9.43 -21.01 13.21
C THR A 74 9.21 -20.95 11.70
N PRO A 75 8.30 -21.77 11.12
CA PRO A 75 8.05 -21.71 9.69
C PRO A 75 7.43 -20.37 9.27
N ASP A 76 7.71 -19.96 8.03
CA ASP A 76 7.02 -18.83 7.41
C ASP A 76 5.49 -19.05 7.43
N GLU A 77 4.75 -18.02 7.81
CA GLU A 77 3.31 -17.96 7.73
C GLU A 77 2.93 -17.36 6.37
N ILE A 78 2.22 -18.11 5.54
CA ILE A 78 1.79 -17.67 4.21
C ILE A 78 0.30 -18.00 4.04
N GLY A 79 -0.58 -17.06 4.37
CA GLY A 79 -2.02 -17.22 4.11
C GLY A 79 -2.79 -15.92 4.24
N LEU A 80 -3.43 -15.45 3.15
CA LEU A 80 -4.20 -14.19 3.15
C LEU A 80 -5.34 -14.17 4.19
N SER A 81 -5.83 -15.33 4.63
CA SER A 81 -6.86 -15.46 5.67
C SER A 81 -6.33 -15.58 7.10
N MET A 82 -5.02 -15.80 7.27
CA MET A 82 -4.37 -16.08 8.56
C MET A 82 -3.39 -14.95 8.93
N GLY A 83 -2.53 -14.61 7.98
CA GLY A 83 -1.43 -13.67 8.13
C GLY A 83 -0.30 -13.98 7.15
N PHE A 84 0.67 -13.09 7.11
CA PHE A 84 1.90 -13.27 6.38
C PHE A 84 3.08 -12.84 7.24
N ALA A 85 3.95 -13.78 7.54
CA ALA A 85 5.26 -13.55 8.14
C ALA A 85 6.27 -14.41 7.40
N SER A 86 7.29 -13.78 6.85
CA SER A 86 8.38 -14.49 6.20
C SER A 86 9.70 -13.98 6.73
N HIS A 87 10.67 -14.87 6.81
CA HIS A 87 12.07 -14.49 7.02
C HIS A 87 12.65 -13.68 5.85
N PHE A 88 11.95 -13.61 4.72
CA PHE A 88 12.29 -12.75 3.59
C PHE A 88 11.48 -11.46 3.63
N GLY A 89 12.15 -10.33 3.88
CA GLY A 89 11.55 -9.02 3.72
C GLY A 89 11.42 -8.66 2.24
N ALA A 90 10.20 -8.69 1.68
CA ALA A 90 9.97 -8.38 0.26
C ALA A 90 10.53 -7.01 -0.17
N TYR A 91 10.52 -6.02 0.74
CA TYR A 91 11.10 -4.70 0.51
C TYR A 91 12.64 -4.71 0.35
N GLN A 92 13.31 -5.81 0.72
CA GLN A 92 14.75 -6.00 0.58
C GLN A 92 15.13 -6.60 -0.79
N ASP A 93 14.16 -7.02 -1.61
CA ASP A 93 14.43 -7.37 -3.00
C ASP A 93 15.07 -6.16 -3.70
N PRO A 94 16.26 -6.30 -4.33
CA PRO A 94 16.90 -5.19 -5.02
C PRO A 94 16.00 -4.49 -6.06
N ALA A 95 15.10 -5.22 -6.71
CA ALA A 95 14.17 -4.68 -7.70
C ALA A 95 13.01 -3.91 -7.06
N PHE A 96 12.70 -4.11 -5.78
CA PHE A 96 11.60 -3.45 -5.10
C PHE A 96 11.74 -1.92 -5.14
N ALA A 97 12.93 -1.40 -4.84
CA ALA A 97 13.19 0.04 -4.85
C ALA A 97 13.02 0.64 -6.25
N GLU A 98 13.43 -0.08 -7.30
CA GLU A 98 13.26 0.35 -8.69
C GLU A 98 11.78 0.38 -9.09
N ASP A 99 11.04 -0.66 -8.75
CA ASP A 99 9.63 -0.81 -9.09
C ASP A 99 8.78 0.23 -8.33
N MET A 100 9.06 0.47 -7.05
CA MET A 100 8.46 1.57 -6.27
C MET A 100 8.80 2.95 -6.82
N THR A 101 10.03 3.15 -7.32
CA THR A 101 10.42 4.42 -7.95
C THR A 101 9.58 4.71 -9.19
N LYS A 102 9.34 3.70 -10.04
CA LYS A 102 8.48 3.82 -11.23
C LYS A 102 7.03 4.15 -10.84
N PHE A 103 6.50 3.47 -9.83
CA PHE A 103 5.16 3.74 -9.30
C PHE A 103 5.03 5.18 -8.80
N CYS A 104 5.94 5.63 -7.92
CA CYS A 104 5.93 7.00 -7.41
C CYS A 104 6.04 8.03 -8.53
N ALA A 105 6.90 7.78 -9.53
CA ALA A 105 7.04 8.68 -10.69
C ALA A 105 5.75 8.81 -11.49
N GLU A 106 5.05 7.70 -11.76
CA GLU A 106 3.75 7.70 -12.45
C GLU A 106 2.69 8.51 -11.70
N ILE A 107 2.56 8.29 -10.39
CA ILE A 107 1.56 9.00 -9.56
C ILE A 107 1.88 10.50 -9.47
N HIS A 108 3.15 10.86 -9.28
CA HIS A 108 3.57 12.26 -9.22
C HIS A 108 3.41 12.97 -10.57
N ALA A 109 3.66 12.29 -11.69
CA ALA A 109 3.43 12.85 -13.02
C ALA A 109 1.96 13.20 -13.27
N ALA A 110 1.03 12.47 -12.64
CA ALA A 110 -0.40 12.77 -12.65
C ALA A 110 -0.82 13.85 -11.63
N GLY A 111 0.12 14.44 -10.89
CA GLY A 111 -0.14 15.52 -9.92
C GLY A 111 -0.70 15.06 -8.58
N SER A 112 -0.66 13.75 -8.30
CA SER A 112 -1.16 13.13 -7.07
C SER A 112 -0.01 12.76 -6.14
N VAL A 113 -0.32 12.36 -4.90
CA VAL A 113 0.67 11.83 -3.95
C VAL A 113 0.52 10.32 -3.80
N ALA A 114 1.64 9.60 -3.73
CA ALA A 114 1.68 8.15 -3.51
C ALA A 114 1.88 7.83 -2.03
N ILE A 115 1.07 6.92 -1.49
CA ILE A 115 1.09 6.54 -0.08
C ILE A 115 1.15 5.03 0.05
N VAL A 116 2.08 4.58 0.89
CA VAL A 116 2.40 3.17 1.13
C VAL A 116 1.91 2.80 2.53
N GLN A 117 1.09 1.76 2.65
CA GLN A 117 0.73 1.21 3.95
C GLN A 117 1.76 0.15 4.33
N LEU A 118 2.41 0.34 5.47
CA LEU A 118 3.33 -0.63 6.06
C LEU A 118 2.60 -1.41 7.15
N THR A 119 2.67 -2.74 7.09
CA THR A 119 1.84 -3.60 7.96
C THR A 119 2.62 -4.78 8.51
N HIS A 120 2.39 -5.07 9.80
CA HIS A 120 2.57 -6.40 10.39
C HIS A 120 1.19 -7.05 10.49
N LEU A 121 0.92 -8.03 9.62
CA LEU A 121 -0.29 -8.82 9.63
C LEU A 121 0.14 -10.26 9.79
N ASN A 122 0.42 -10.70 11.01
CA ASN A 122 0.88 -12.06 11.27
C ASN A 122 0.31 -12.64 12.57
N SER A 123 0.35 -13.96 12.63
CA SER A 123 -0.03 -14.82 13.75
C SER A 123 1.18 -15.34 14.52
N VAL A 124 2.38 -15.21 13.95
CA VAL A 124 3.62 -15.68 14.59
C VAL A 124 3.95 -14.85 15.83
N TRP A 125 3.64 -13.54 15.83
CA TRP A 125 3.93 -12.61 16.92
C TRP A 125 2.71 -11.76 17.27
N ALA A 126 2.33 -11.79 18.55
CA ALA A 126 1.24 -10.99 19.07
C ALA A 126 1.58 -10.43 20.46
N PRO A 127 0.90 -9.36 20.92
CA PRO A 127 1.09 -8.83 22.27
C PRO A 127 0.76 -9.82 23.39
N SER A 128 0.10 -10.94 23.10
CA SER A 128 -0.30 -11.96 24.06
C SER A 128 -0.34 -13.34 23.41
N PRO A 129 -0.10 -14.43 24.16
CA PRO A 129 -0.07 -15.80 23.65
C PRO A 129 -1.49 -16.35 23.45
N VAL A 130 -2.21 -15.79 22.48
CA VAL A 130 -3.56 -16.23 22.11
C VAL A 130 -3.46 -17.21 20.95
N PRO A 131 -4.08 -18.40 21.02
CA PRO A 131 -4.14 -19.30 19.87
C PRO A 131 -4.80 -18.61 18.68
N VAL A 132 -4.13 -18.62 17.52
CA VAL A 132 -4.77 -18.22 16.27
C VAL A 132 -5.58 -19.38 15.75
N LEU A 133 -6.89 -19.19 15.65
CA LEU A 133 -7.80 -20.17 15.09
C LEU A 133 -7.72 -20.07 13.56
N GLY A 134 -7.22 -21.13 12.93
CA GLY A 134 -7.20 -21.32 11.46
C GLY A 134 -8.01 -22.52 11.04
#